data_AF-A0A151BPZ1-F1
#
_entry.id   AF-A0A151BPZ1-F1
#
_cell.length_a   1.000
_cell.length_b   1.000
_cell.length_c   1.000
_cell.angle_alpha   90.00
_cell.angle_beta   90.00
_cell.angle_gamma   90.00
#
_symmetry.space_group_name_H-M   'P 1'
#
loop_
_entity.id
_entity.type
_entity.pdbx_description
1 polymer ?
#
loop_
_entity_poly.entity_id
_entity_poly.type
_entity_poly.pdbx_seq_one_letter_code
_entity_poly.pdbx_strand_id
1 'polypeptide(L)'
;MSTVEERRMRCPNCGRTIPAMRYCIYCGVRLPEGAPPAGGPGLPSPPPSQAPPQPIITPPAVRGPRRPFFPGAKSEIEQLMAGITVLYERKISLLDLFRSGEVSERVFLKLYREYGGKLNDYLKAREAKLEELRSSLDEKRNRLSNISMQLEELEVRAKVGEIDPATYNQRAENLRIEEKGLNETVNSITADIRALENILGDKEPGEIRDMEEKLDSLMSDLERMGEEGKVTSETLEFVKPDIEKMLMFMGSLIRDRKEKEKRLREQLETLQTRYKLSELSIEEYERRKRELQAEIDKVWK
;
A
#
# COMPACT_ATOMS: atom_id res chain seq x y z
N MET A 1 -0.10 -45.38 -5.53
CA MET A 1 -0.72 -44.09 -5.18
C MET A 1 -0.91 -44.08 -3.68
N SER A 2 -0.14 -43.28 -2.94
CA SER A 2 -0.26 -43.15 -1.49
C SER A 2 -0.60 -41.70 -1.19
N THR A 3 -1.88 -41.40 -1.05
CA THR A 3 -2.37 -40.08 -0.62
C THR A 3 -2.12 -39.95 0.87
N VAL A 4 -1.06 -39.23 1.24
CA VAL A 4 -0.89 -38.76 2.62
C VAL A 4 -1.99 -37.72 2.85
N GLU A 5 -3.02 -38.08 3.61
CA GLU A 5 -4.04 -37.14 4.06
C GLU A 5 -3.40 -36.10 4.99
N GLU A 6 -3.10 -34.92 4.45
CA GLU A 6 -2.63 -33.79 5.24
C GLU A 6 -3.72 -33.35 6.22
N ARG A 7 -3.45 -33.48 7.53
CA ARG A 7 -4.33 -32.96 8.58
C ARG A 7 -4.58 -31.47 8.37
N ARG A 8 -5.85 -31.09 8.26
CA ARG A 8 -6.31 -29.69 8.14
C ARG A 8 -7.01 -29.23 9.41
N MET A 9 -6.78 -27.99 9.80
CA MET A 9 -7.39 -27.31 10.96
C MET A 9 -7.96 -25.95 10.54
N ARG A 10 -8.93 -25.40 11.30
CA ARG A 10 -9.36 -24.01 11.09
C ARG A 10 -8.48 -23.06 11.89
N CYS A 11 -8.03 -21.99 11.24
CA CYS A 11 -7.33 -20.90 11.91
C CYS A 11 -8.27 -20.22 12.92
N PRO A 12 -7.89 -20.09 14.20
CA PRO A 12 -8.73 -19.43 15.22
C PRO A 12 -8.88 -17.93 14.99
N ASN A 13 -7.94 -17.30 14.26
CA ASN A 13 -7.99 -15.87 13.98
C ASN A 13 -8.82 -15.53 12.72
N CYS A 14 -8.53 -16.19 11.59
CA CYS A 14 -9.17 -15.84 10.30
C CYS A 14 -10.23 -16.85 9.83
N GLY A 15 -10.52 -17.90 10.60
CA GLY A 15 -11.58 -18.90 10.32
C GLY A 15 -11.34 -19.85 9.15
N ARG A 16 -10.27 -19.65 8.35
CA ARG A 16 -9.97 -20.45 7.14
C ARG A 16 -9.40 -21.82 7.48
N THR A 17 -9.79 -22.83 6.72
CA THR A 17 -9.23 -24.18 6.80
C THR A 17 -7.85 -24.23 6.15
N ILE A 18 -6.85 -24.63 6.93
CA ILE A 18 -5.43 -24.62 6.57
C ILE A 18 -4.77 -25.93 6.99
N PRO A 19 -3.64 -26.33 6.37
CA PRO A 19 -2.86 -27.45 6.86
C PRO A 19 -2.37 -27.17 8.29
N ALA A 20 -2.25 -28.21 9.12
CA ALA A 20 -1.77 -28.10 10.49
C ALA A 20 -0.26 -27.77 10.54
N MET A 21 0.06 -26.48 10.37
CA MET A 21 1.42 -25.91 10.40
C MET A 21 1.60 -24.99 11.60
N ARG A 22 2.82 -24.51 11.85
CA ARG A 22 3.10 -23.58 12.97
C ARG A 22 2.41 -22.22 12.84
N TYR A 23 2.12 -21.79 11.62
CA TYR A 23 1.51 -20.49 11.33
C TYR A 23 0.43 -20.60 10.27
N CYS A 24 -0.58 -19.73 10.35
CA CYS A 24 -1.58 -19.61 9.31
C CYS A 24 -0.97 -19.04 8.02
N ILE A 25 -1.09 -19.75 6.91
CA ILE A 25 -0.62 -19.30 5.59
C ILE A 25 -1.34 -18.05 5.05
N TYR A 26 -2.46 -17.66 5.67
CA TYR A 26 -3.25 -16.51 5.23
C TYR A 26 -3.08 -15.27 6.11
N CYS A 27 -3.08 -15.42 7.44
CA CYS A 27 -3.02 -14.29 8.36
C CYS A 27 -1.78 -14.27 9.26
N GLY A 28 -0.87 -15.25 9.12
CA GLY A 28 0.40 -15.28 9.85
C GLY A 28 0.30 -15.60 11.34
N VAL A 29 -0.90 -15.77 11.92
CA VAL A 29 -1.05 -16.11 13.34
C VAL A 29 -0.41 -17.46 13.65
N ARG A 30 0.28 -17.56 14.78
CA ARG A 30 0.83 -18.82 15.28
C ARG A 30 -0.32 -19.75 15.68
N LEU A 31 -0.30 -20.98 15.19
CA LEU A 31 -1.30 -22.01 15.49
C LEU A 31 -0.83 -22.87 16.66
N PRO A 32 -1.74 -23.37 17.51
CA PRO A 32 -1.39 -24.28 18.60
C PRO A 32 -0.81 -25.59 18.03
N GLU A 33 0.41 -25.94 18.45
CA GLU A 33 1.06 -27.20 18.05
C GLU A 33 0.29 -28.39 18.65
N GLY A 34 -0.12 -29.34 17.80
CA GLY A 34 -0.67 -30.62 18.26
C GLY A 34 0.43 -31.45 18.93
N ALA A 35 0.17 -31.94 20.14
CA ALA A 35 1.10 -32.77 20.90
C ALA A 35 1.57 -34.01 20.11
N PRO A 36 2.83 -34.47 20.28
CA PRO A 36 3.31 -35.68 19.62
C PRO A 36 2.77 -36.93 20.32
N PRO A 37 2.39 -38.01 19.60
CA PRO A 37 2.08 -39.27 20.25
C PRO A 37 3.38 -39.97 20.69
N ALA A 38 3.33 -40.49 21.92
CA ALA A 38 4.33 -41.34 22.53
C ALA A 38 4.36 -42.76 21.91
N GLY A 39 5.56 -43.33 21.80
CA GLY A 39 5.83 -44.76 22.06
C GLY A 39 5.72 -45.77 20.91
N GLY A 40 6.84 -46.43 20.60
CA GLY A 40 6.89 -47.86 20.24
C GLY A 40 7.56 -48.23 18.90
N PRO A 41 8.25 -49.39 18.78
CA PRO A 41 9.60 -49.47 18.21
C PRO A 41 9.76 -50.42 16.99
N GLY A 42 10.92 -50.36 16.30
CA GLY A 42 11.43 -51.49 15.51
C GLY A 42 12.20 -51.14 14.23
N LEU A 43 13.54 -51.27 14.28
CA LEU A 43 14.45 -51.48 13.15
C LEU A 43 14.19 -52.86 12.50
N PRO A 44 14.52 -53.11 11.21
CA PRO A 44 15.91 -53.27 10.76
C PRO A 44 16.26 -52.79 9.32
N SER A 45 17.57 -52.73 9.06
CA SER A 45 18.28 -52.25 7.86
C SER A 45 18.53 -53.36 6.78
N PRO A 46 19.30 -53.16 5.68
CA PRO A 46 18.88 -53.16 4.27
C PRO A 46 19.46 -54.33 3.42
N PRO A 47 19.28 -54.41 2.07
CA PRO A 47 20.33 -53.94 1.11
C PRO A 47 19.77 -53.52 -0.30
N PRO A 48 20.52 -53.49 -1.43
CA PRO A 48 21.16 -52.28 -1.99
C PRO A 48 20.72 -51.86 -3.42
N SER A 49 21.06 -50.62 -3.78
CA SER A 49 21.34 -50.03 -5.10
C SER A 49 20.61 -50.55 -6.35
N GLN A 50 19.70 -49.73 -6.89
CA GLN A 50 19.60 -49.49 -8.33
C GLN A 50 19.33 -48.00 -8.60
N ALA A 51 20.20 -47.40 -9.41
CA ALA A 51 20.08 -46.01 -9.85
C ALA A 51 18.96 -45.88 -10.92
N PRO A 52 18.08 -44.86 -10.86
CA PRO A 52 17.16 -44.56 -11.95
C PRO A 52 17.85 -43.74 -13.06
N PRO A 53 17.38 -43.84 -14.32
CA PRO A 53 17.91 -43.09 -15.45
C PRO A 53 17.60 -41.60 -15.35
N GLN A 54 18.55 -40.76 -15.81
CA GLN A 54 18.42 -39.30 -15.84
C GLN A 54 17.30 -38.86 -16.80
N PRO A 55 16.40 -37.93 -16.38
CA PRO A 55 15.50 -37.27 -17.31
C PRO A 55 16.19 -36.11 -18.05
N ILE A 56 15.85 -36.03 -19.33
CA ILE A 56 16.26 -35.05 -20.33
C ILE A 56 16.01 -33.62 -19.84
N ILE A 57 17.04 -32.78 -19.89
CA ILE A 57 16.97 -31.35 -19.61
C ILE A 57 16.35 -30.66 -20.84
N THR A 58 15.07 -30.29 -20.76
CA THR A 58 14.51 -29.24 -21.63
C THR A 58 14.81 -27.86 -21.04
N PRO A 59 15.26 -26.88 -21.84
CA PRO A 59 15.55 -25.54 -21.34
C PRO A 59 14.24 -24.81 -20.94
N PRO A 60 14.23 -24.03 -19.84
CA PRO A 60 13.05 -23.30 -19.44
C PRO A 60 12.82 -22.12 -20.38
N ALA A 61 11.61 -22.08 -20.97
CA ALA A 61 11.07 -20.89 -21.60
C ALA A 61 11.11 -19.72 -20.61
N VAL A 62 11.63 -18.58 -21.08
CA VAL A 62 11.68 -17.30 -20.39
C VAL A 62 10.27 -16.94 -19.92
N ARG A 63 9.96 -17.19 -18.65
CA ARG A 63 8.75 -16.67 -18.01
C ARG A 63 9.03 -15.22 -17.67
N GLY A 64 8.32 -14.30 -18.33
CA GLY A 64 8.22 -12.92 -17.91
C GLY A 64 7.80 -12.81 -16.43
N PRO A 65 8.06 -11.68 -15.76
CA PRO A 65 7.83 -11.52 -14.34
C PRO A 65 6.35 -11.81 -14.02
N ARG A 66 6.12 -12.88 -13.26
CA ARG A 66 4.79 -13.19 -12.71
C ARG A 66 4.44 -12.07 -11.74
N ARG A 67 3.51 -11.20 -12.14
CA ARG A 67 2.95 -10.17 -11.25
C ARG A 67 2.29 -10.86 -10.05
N PRO A 68 2.56 -10.42 -8.81
CA PRO A 68 1.87 -10.95 -7.64
C PRO A 68 0.37 -10.65 -7.75
N PHE A 69 -0.44 -11.70 -7.79
CA PHE A 69 -1.90 -11.64 -7.76
C PHE A 69 -2.37 -11.48 -6.32
N PHE A 70 -3.11 -10.41 -6.02
CA PHE A 70 -3.75 -10.18 -4.73
C PHE A 70 -5.24 -10.53 -4.81
N PRO A 71 -5.70 -11.59 -4.13
CA PRO A 71 -7.11 -11.97 -4.15
C PRO A 71 -7.97 -10.92 -3.41
N GLY A 72 -8.75 -10.13 -4.16
CA GLY A 72 -9.73 -9.18 -3.59
C GLY A 72 -9.81 -7.82 -4.29
N ALA A 73 -8.78 -7.41 -5.02
CA ALA A 73 -8.77 -6.14 -5.75
C ALA A 73 -9.48 -6.28 -7.10
N LYS A 74 -10.41 -5.34 -7.36
CA LYS A 74 -11.34 -5.35 -8.50
C LYS A 74 -10.70 -4.75 -9.76
N SER A 75 -9.68 -3.89 -9.62
CA SER A 75 -8.96 -3.27 -10.73
C SER A 75 -7.45 -3.48 -10.66
N GLU A 76 -6.75 -3.32 -11.79
CA GLU A 76 -5.29 -3.37 -11.86
C GLU A 76 -4.63 -2.31 -10.98
N ILE A 77 -5.24 -1.11 -10.89
CA ILE A 77 -4.78 -0.01 -10.03
C ILE A 77 -4.89 -0.39 -8.56
N GLU A 78 -6.03 -0.94 -8.13
CA GLU A 78 -6.20 -1.41 -6.74
C GLU A 78 -5.16 -2.49 -6.39
N GLN A 79 -4.89 -3.43 -7.29
CA GLN A 79 -3.87 -4.47 -7.09
C GLN A 79 -2.47 -3.89 -6.95
N LEU A 80 -2.16 -2.88 -7.77
CA LEU A 80 -0.87 -2.21 -7.76
C LEU A 80 -0.66 -1.46 -6.45
N MET A 81 -1.65 -0.67 -6.04
CA MET A 81 -1.59 0.16 -4.83
C MET A 81 -1.56 -0.71 -3.56
N ALA A 82 -2.43 -1.72 -3.47
CA ALA A 82 -2.39 -2.67 -2.36
C ALA A 82 -1.04 -3.41 -2.28
N GLY A 83 -0.44 -3.72 -3.43
CA GLY A 83 0.90 -4.32 -3.48
C GLY A 83 1.98 -3.42 -2.88
N ILE A 84 1.90 -2.11 -3.11
CA ILE A 84 2.81 -1.12 -2.52
C ILE A 84 2.62 -1.07 -1.00
N THR A 85 1.38 -0.89 -0.52
CA THR A 85 1.06 -0.84 0.91
C THR A 85 1.57 -2.08 1.66
N VAL A 86 1.26 -3.27 1.13
CA VAL A 86 1.68 -4.56 1.74
C VAL A 86 3.21 -4.69 1.80
N LEU A 87 3.95 -4.14 0.84
CA LEU A 87 5.42 -4.21 0.87
C LEU A 87 6.02 -3.27 1.91
N TYR A 88 5.46 -2.07 2.11
CA TYR A 88 5.86 -1.21 3.23
C TYR A 88 5.61 -1.89 4.57
N GLU A 89 4.40 -2.44 4.78
CA GLU A 89 4.05 -3.18 6.00
C GLU A 89 5.01 -4.36 6.24
N ARG A 90 5.27 -5.18 5.22
CA ARG A 90 6.18 -6.33 5.31
C ARG A 90 7.60 -5.91 5.67
N LYS A 91 8.10 -4.79 5.15
CA LYS A 91 9.42 -4.27 5.52
C LYS A 91 9.46 -3.86 6.99
N ILE A 92 8.44 -3.15 7.48
CA ILE A 92 8.33 -2.77 8.89
C ILE A 92 8.24 -4.02 9.79
N SER A 93 7.41 -5.00 9.44
CA SER A 93 7.30 -6.26 10.18
C SER A 93 8.61 -7.05 10.17
N LEU A 94 9.33 -7.05 9.05
CA LEU A 94 10.61 -7.74 8.95
C LEU A 94 11.69 -7.09 9.81
N LEU A 95 11.70 -5.76 9.92
CA LEU A 95 12.56 -5.03 10.85
C LEU A 95 12.24 -5.40 12.31
N ASP A 96 10.97 -5.53 12.64
CA ASP A 96 10.52 -5.93 13.98
C ASP A 96 10.98 -7.35 14.35
N LEU A 97 10.82 -8.31 13.42
CA LEU A 97 11.32 -9.68 13.57
C LEU A 97 12.84 -9.77 13.64
N PHE A 98 13.55 -8.88 12.95
CA PHE A 98 15.00 -8.81 13.03
C PHE A 98 15.45 -8.27 14.38
N ARG A 99 14.83 -7.19 14.85
CA ARG A 99 15.07 -6.61 16.17
C ARG A 99 14.83 -7.61 17.30
N SER A 100 13.77 -8.42 17.21
CA SER A 100 13.46 -9.44 18.23
C SER A 100 14.42 -10.63 18.23
N GLY A 101 15.35 -10.70 17.26
CA GLY A 101 16.28 -11.82 17.10
C GLY A 101 15.64 -13.09 16.54
N GLU A 102 14.40 -13.03 16.07
CA GLU A 102 13.68 -14.18 15.48
C GLU A 102 14.25 -14.58 14.12
N VAL A 103 14.94 -13.67 13.44
CA VAL A 103 15.52 -13.88 12.11
C VAL A 103 17.00 -13.50 12.12
N SER A 104 17.85 -14.39 11.61
CA SER A 104 19.28 -14.10 11.44
C SER A 104 19.50 -12.95 10.43
N GLU A 105 20.55 -12.17 10.63
CA GLU A 105 20.94 -11.05 9.75
C GLU A 105 21.01 -11.42 8.25
N ARG A 106 21.57 -12.60 7.94
CA ARG A 106 21.64 -13.10 6.56
C ARG A 106 20.27 -13.29 5.93
N VAL A 107 19.32 -13.88 6.67
CA VAL A 107 17.95 -14.12 6.18
C VAL A 107 17.19 -12.79 6.09
N PHE A 108 17.35 -11.92 7.10
CA PHE A 108 16.79 -10.58 7.11
C PHE A 108 17.22 -9.79 5.87
N LEU A 109 18.52 -9.64 5.62
CA LEU A 109 19.03 -8.90 4.46
C LEU A 109 18.52 -9.44 3.13
N LYS A 110 18.46 -10.77 2.98
CA LYS A 110 17.96 -11.40 1.76
C LYS A 110 16.50 -10.99 1.52
N LEU A 111 15.63 -11.17 2.51
CA LEU A 111 14.21 -10.85 2.41
C LEU A 111 13.99 -9.33 2.26
N TYR A 112 14.76 -8.51 2.97
CA TYR A 112 14.67 -7.06 2.91
C TYR A 112 15.01 -6.54 1.51
N ARG A 113 16.07 -7.08 0.87
CA ARG A 113 16.42 -6.78 -0.53
C ARG A 113 15.33 -7.24 -1.49
N GLU A 114 14.78 -8.44 -1.32
CA GLU A 114 13.70 -8.95 -2.17
C GLU A 114 12.44 -8.08 -2.07
N TYR A 115 12.06 -7.64 -0.87
CA TYR A 115 10.93 -6.75 -0.66
C TYR A 115 11.21 -5.34 -1.21
N GLY A 116 12.41 -4.80 -1.01
CA GLY A 116 12.82 -3.53 -1.60
C GLY A 116 12.82 -3.54 -3.13
N GLY A 117 13.31 -4.62 -3.74
CA GLY A 117 13.29 -4.81 -5.19
C GLY A 117 11.85 -4.85 -5.73
N LYS A 118 10.99 -5.67 -5.13
CA LYS A 118 9.56 -5.72 -5.49
C LYS A 118 8.89 -4.36 -5.33
N LEU A 119 9.16 -3.65 -4.23
CA LEU A 119 8.56 -2.34 -3.96
C LEU A 119 8.95 -1.34 -5.05
N ASN A 120 10.23 -1.33 -5.45
CA ASN A 120 10.70 -0.51 -6.54
C ASN A 120 10.03 -0.86 -7.88
N ASP A 121 9.83 -2.15 -8.17
CA ASP A 121 9.12 -2.58 -9.38
C ASP A 121 7.66 -2.09 -9.39
N TYR A 122 6.97 -2.18 -8.24
CA TYR A 122 5.62 -1.64 -8.07
C TYR A 122 5.57 -0.11 -8.25
N LEU A 123 6.50 0.62 -7.64
CA LEU A 123 6.58 2.08 -7.76
C LEU A 123 6.86 2.51 -9.21
N LYS A 124 7.73 1.80 -9.94
CA LYS A 124 7.97 2.05 -11.37
C LYS A 124 6.74 1.75 -12.23
N ALA A 125 6.05 0.64 -11.97
CA ALA A 125 4.83 0.30 -12.69
C ALA A 125 3.73 1.36 -12.45
N ARG A 126 3.65 1.88 -11.22
CA ARG A 126 2.75 2.99 -10.86
C ARG A 126 3.08 4.25 -11.64
N GLU A 127 4.35 4.64 -11.68
CA GLU A 127 4.77 5.83 -12.43
C GLU A 127 4.47 5.70 -13.92
N ALA A 128 4.78 4.54 -14.52
CA ALA A 128 4.46 4.27 -15.91
C ALA A 128 2.95 4.34 -16.19
N LYS A 129 2.12 3.84 -15.27
CA LYS A 129 0.66 3.90 -15.41
C LYS A 129 0.11 5.32 -15.26
N LEU A 130 0.69 6.13 -14.37
CA LEU A 130 0.34 7.55 -14.24
C LEU A 130 0.61 8.31 -15.53
N GLU A 131 1.78 8.11 -16.14
CA GLU A 131 2.15 8.78 -17.39
C GLU A 131 1.28 8.34 -18.58
N GLU A 132 0.94 7.05 -18.66
CA GLU A 132 -0.03 6.53 -19.64
C GLU A 132 -1.40 7.22 -19.49
N LEU A 133 -1.93 7.28 -18.27
CA LEU A 133 -3.24 7.87 -17.99
C LEU A 133 -3.25 9.38 -18.21
N ARG A 134 -2.18 10.10 -17.85
CA ARG A 134 -2.03 11.54 -18.10
C ARG A 134 -2.01 11.85 -19.60
N SER A 135 -1.23 11.08 -20.36
CA SER A 135 -1.18 11.21 -21.83
C SER A 135 -2.56 10.98 -22.45
N SER A 136 -3.25 9.91 -22.03
CA SER A 136 -4.61 9.62 -22.50
C SER A 136 -5.61 10.71 -22.10
N LEU A 137 -5.51 11.25 -20.89
CA LEU A 137 -6.36 12.34 -20.42
C LEU A 137 -6.22 13.58 -21.29
N ASP A 138 -4.99 13.95 -21.65
CA ASP A 138 -4.71 15.10 -22.50
C ASP A 138 -5.22 14.91 -23.93
N GLU A 139 -5.07 13.71 -24.51
CA GLU A 139 -5.68 13.37 -25.80
C GLU A 139 -7.21 13.54 -25.79
N LYS A 140 -7.87 13.05 -24.73
CA LYS A 140 -9.33 13.15 -24.59
C LYS A 140 -9.79 14.60 -24.39
N ARG A 141 -9.03 15.39 -23.62
CA ARG A 141 -9.29 16.84 -23.46
C ARG A 141 -9.13 17.59 -24.77
N ASN A 142 -8.11 17.28 -25.56
CA ASN A 142 -7.93 17.87 -26.89
C ASN A 142 -9.09 17.53 -27.83
N ARG A 143 -9.60 16.28 -27.77
CA ARG A 143 -10.79 15.89 -28.55
C ARG A 143 -12.04 16.65 -28.10
N LEU A 144 -12.26 16.79 -26.80
CA LEU A 144 -13.38 17.59 -26.25
C LEU A 144 -13.30 19.05 -26.70
N SER A 145 -12.11 19.65 -26.66
CA SER A 145 -11.90 21.02 -27.16
C SER A 145 -12.23 21.15 -28.66
N ASN A 146 -11.83 20.16 -29.47
CA ASN A 146 -12.18 20.13 -30.89
C ASN A 146 -13.70 19.99 -31.12
N ILE A 147 -14.38 19.13 -30.36
CA ILE A 147 -15.84 18.99 -30.43
C ILE A 147 -16.53 20.31 -30.07
N SER A 148 -16.07 21.01 -29.03
CA SER A 148 -16.58 22.35 -28.67
C SER A 148 -16.48 23.31 -29.85
N MET A 149 -15.32 23.39 -30.49
CA MET A 149 -15.11 24.24 -31.67
C MET A 149 -15.99 23.83 -32.85
N GLN A 150 -16.19 22.52 -33.08
CA GLN A 150 -17.07 22.01 -34.14
C GLN A 150 -18.54 22.35 -33.87
N LEU A 151 -18.99 22.30 -32.61
CA LEU A 151 -20.34 22.70 -32.22
C LEU A 151 -20.56 24.21 -32.43
N GLU A 152 -19.60 25.03 -32.03
CA GLU A 152 -19.62 26.48 -32.27
C GLU A 152 -19.68 26.82 -33.76
N GLU A 153 -18.81 26.19 -34.57
CA GLU A 153 -18.80 26.36 -36.02
C GLU A 153 -20.15 25.95 -36.64
N LEU A 154 -20.68 24.81 -36.22
CA LEU A 154 -21.96 24.28 -36.72
C LEU A 154 -23.13 25.23 -36.37
N GLU A 155 -23.10 25.85 -35.19
CA GLU A 155 -24.07 26.86 -34.76
C GLU A 155 -23.98 28.13 -35.64
N VAL A 156 -22.77 28.62 -35.93
CA VAL A 156 -22.58 29.78 -36.82
C VAL A 156 -23.10 29.50 -38.23
N ARG A 157 -22.73 28.35 -38.82
CA ARG A 157 -23.20 27.97 -40.17
C ARG A 157 -24.72 27.85 -40.24
N ALA A 158 -25.37 27.32 -39.20
CA ALA A 158 -26.83 27.28 -39.12
C ALA A 158 -27.44 28.69 -39.02
N LYS A 159 -26.85 29.60 -38.22
CA LYS A 159 -27.32 31.00 -38.09
C LYS A 159 -27.18 31.81 -39.38
N VAL A 160 -26.13 31.55 -40.17
CA VAL A 160 -25.91 32.19 -41.48
C VAL A 160 -26.78 31.55 -42.58
N GLY A 161 -27.46 30.44 -42.28
CA GLY A 161 -28.36 29.74 -43.19
C GLY A 161 -27.65 28.83 -44.18
N GLU A 162 -26.37 28.51 -43.96
CA GLU A 162 -25.62 27.55 -44.78
C GLU A 162 -26.08 26.10 -44.58
N ILE A 163 -26.70 25.80 -43.44
CA ILE A 163 -27.16 24.48 -43.05
C ILE A 163 -28.61 24.60 -42.55
N ASP A 164 -29.46 23.66 -42.96
CA ASP A 164 -30.86 23.61 -42.51
C ASP A 164 -30.98 23.10 -41.04
N PRO A 165 -32.09 23.42 -40.35
CA PRO A 165 -32.27 23.02 -38.95
C PRO A 165 -32.22 21.51 -38.69
N ALA A 166 -32.65 20.67 -39.64
CA ALA A 166 -32.66 19.22 -39.44
C ALA A 166 -31.23 18.67 -39.50
N THR A 167 -30.43 19.11 -40.48
CA THR A 167 -29.01 18.75 -40.60
C THR A 167 -28.20 19.27 -39.41
N TYR A 168 -28.48 20.49 -38.93
CA TYR A 168 -27.86 21.04 -37.72
C TYR A 168 -28.14 20.14 -36.51
N ASN A 169 -29.42 19.86 -36.22
CA ASN A 169 -29.83 19.09 -35.05
C ASN A 169 -29.19 17.69 -35.05
N GLN A 170 -29.16 17.02 -36.20
CA GLN A 170 -28.55 15.69 -36.31
C GLN A 170 -27.05 15.71 -36.02
N ARG A 171 -26.30 16.65 -36.61
CA ARG A 171 -24.85 16.75 -36.41
C ARG A 171 -24.49 17.19 -34.99
N ALA A 172 -25.23 18.15 -34.45
CA ALA A 172 -25.04 18.63 -33.08
C ALA A 172 -25.31 17.52 -32.07
N GLU A 173 -26.34 16.70 -32.28
CA GLU A 173 -26.65 15.59 -31.38
C GLU A 173 -25.56 14.51 -31.38
N ASN A 174 -25.04 14.14 -32.55
CA ASN A 174 -23.93 13.18 -32.64
C ASN A 174 -22.68 13.69 -31.88
N LEU A 175 -22.35 14.97 -32.03
CA LEU A 175 -21.23 15.60 -31.32
C LEU A 175 -21.46 15.64 -29.81
N ARG A 176 -22.69 15.92 -29.35
CA ARG A 176 -23.05 15.91 -27.91
C ARG A 176 -23.01 14.51 -27.29
N ILE A 177 -23.40 13.48 -28.04
CA ILE A 177 -23.28 12.09 -27.60
C ILE A 177 -21.81 11.72 -27.43
N GLU A 178 -20.96 12.09 -28.40
CA GLU A 178 -19.51 11.87 -28.31
C GLU A 178 -18.90 12.65 -27.13
N GLU A 179 -19.25 13.93 -26.97
CA GLU A 179 -18.82 14.77 -25.85
C GLU A 179 -19.16 14.14 -24.49
N LYS A 180 -20.39 13.67 -24.33
CA LYS A 180 -20.84 13.02 -23.09
C LYS A 180 -20.01 11.77 -22.78
N GLY A 181 -19.81 10.89 -23.76
CA GLY A 181 -19.01 9.66 -23.58
C GLY A 181 -17.54 9.95 -23.27
N LEU A 182 -16.97 10.99 -23.90
CA LEU A 182 -15.61 11.44 -23.60
C LEU A 182 -15.51 12.01 -22.18
N ASN A 183 -16.50 12.78 -21.73
CA ASN A 183 -16.51 13.36 -20.40
C ASN A 183 -16.60 12.28 -19.31
N GLU A 184 -17.40 11.23 -19.52
CA GLU A 184 -17.45 10.05 -18.65
C GLU A 184 -16.07 9.36 -18.56
N THR A 185 -15.39 9.21 -19.71
CA THR A 185 -14.04 8.64 -19.76
C THR A 185 -13.01 9.52 -19.04
N VAL A 186 -13.05 10.84 -19.24
CA VAL A 186 -12.19 11.82 -18.56
C VAL A 186 -12.37 11.75 -17.05
N ASN A 187 -13.61 11.63 -16.57
CA ASN A 187 -13.90 11.49 -15.14
C ASN A 187 -13.32 10.18 -14.58
N SER A 188 -13.46 9.07 -15.31
CA SER A 188 -12.88 7.78 -14.92
C SER A 188 -11.35 7.85 -14.84
N ILE A 189 -10.68 8.35 -15.87
CA ILE A 189 -9.22 8.48 -15.91
C ILE A 189 -8.74 9.41 -14.78
N THR A 190 -9.47 10.50 -14.51
CA THR A 190 -9.14 11.43 -13.42
C THR A 190 -9.24 10.74 -12.05
N ALA A 191 -10.25 9.89 -11.84
CA ALA A 191 -10.37 9.11 -10.60
C ALA A 191 -9.22 8.10 -10.45
N ASP A 192 -8.85 7.42 -11.54
CA ASP A 192 -7.73 6.47 -11.59
C ASP A 192 -6.38 7.14 -11.28
N ILE A 193 -6.13 8.33 -11.85
CA ILE A 193 -4.92 9.13 -11.55
C ILE A 193 -4.89 9.50 -10.07
N ARG A 194 -6.00 9.98 -9.49
CA ARG A 194 -6.06 10.31 -8.06
C ARG A 194 -5.79 9.10 -7.17
N ALA A 195 -6.33 7.94 -7.54
CA ALA A 195 -6.08 6.70 -6.82
C ALA A 195 -4.60 6.32 -6.84
N LEU A 196 -3.95 6.41 -8.00
CA LEU A 196 -2.51 6.17 -8.13
C LEU A 196 -1.68 7.21 -7.37
N GLU A 197 -2.06 8.48 -7.37
CA GLU A 197 -1.35 9.55 -6.65
C GLU A 197 -1.30 9.32 -5.13
N ASN A 198 -2.29 8.62 -4.56
CA ASN A 198 -2.39 8.35 -3.13
C ASN A 198 -1.72 7.01 -2.72
N ILE A 199 -0.38 6.99 -2.56
CA ILE A 199 0.48 5.79 -2.40
C ILE A 199 0.14 4.89 -1.19
N LEU A 200 -0.53 5.41 -0.16
CA LEU A 200 -1.06 4.64 0.97
C LEU A 200 -2.53 4.97 1.21
N GLY A 201 -3.29 5.15 0.12
CA GLY A 201 -4.66 5.66 0.19
C GLY A 201 -5.68 4.72 0.83
N ASP A 202 -5.32 3.45 1.03
CA ASP A 202 -6.11 2.47 1.77
C ASP A 202 -5.86 2.52 3.29
N LYS A 203 -4.95 3.38 3.75
CA LYS A 203 -4.61 3.57 5.16
C LYS A 203 -5.20 4.85 5.71
N GLU A 204 -5.73 4.76 6.93
CA GLU A 204 -6.11 5.95 7.67
C GLU A 204 -4.88 6.76 8.08
N PRO A 205 -4.98 8.09 8.20
CA PRO A 205 -3.85 8.92 8.60
C PRO A 205 -3.24 8.52 9.94
N GLY A 206 -4.07 8.04 10.87
CA GLY A 206 -3.62 7.49 12.15
C GLY A 206 -2.77 6.23 11.97
N GLU A 207 -3.14 5.31 11.08
CA GLU A 207 -2.33 4.12 10.78
C GLU A 207 -0.98 4.51 10.16
N ILE A 208 -0.94 5.51 9.28
CA ILE A 208 0.32 5.99 8.69
C ILE A 208 1.22 6.58 9.78
N ARG A 209 0.66 7.36 10.72
CA ARG A 209 1.41 7.88 11.86
C ARG A 209 1.96 6.75 12.73
N ASP A 210 1.14 5.76 13.06
CA ASP A 210 1.56 4.62 13.88
C ASP A 210 2.68 3.80 13.19
N MET A 211 2.60 3.65 11.86
CA MET A 211 3.66 3.04 11.05
C MET A 211 4.96 3.85 11.09
N GLU A 212 4.87 5.18 10.98
CA GLU A 212 6.02 6.09 11.05
C GLU A 212 6.68 6.07 12.44
N GLU A 213 5.90 6.18 13.52
CA GLU A 213 6.40 6.10 14.90
C GLU A 213 7.06 4.73 15.19
N LYS A 214 6.43 3.64 14.72
CA LYS A 214 7.03 2.31 14.81
C LYS A 214 8.36 2.26 14.06
N LEU A 215 8.42 2.82 12.85
CA LEU A 215 9.63 2.82 12.04
C LEU A 215 10.77 3.66 12.67
N ASP A 216 10.43 4.79 13.30
CA ASP A 216 11.38 5.64 14.02
C ASP A 216 11.97 4.92 15.24
N SER A 217 11.14 4.20 15.99
CA SER A 217 11.61 3.36 17.09
C SER A 217 12.53 2.22 16.61
N LEU A 218 12.19 1.59 15.48
CA LEU A 218 12.99 0.53 14.87
C LEU A 218 14.32 1.06 14.34
N MET A 219 14.36 2.30 13.84
CA MET A 219 15.60 2.97 13.45
C MET A 219 16.52 3.08 14.66
N SER A 220 16.03 3.70 15.74
CA SER A 220 16.81 3.91 16.96
C SER A 220 17.33 2.59 17.55
N ASP A 221 16.50 1.54 17.55
CA ASP A 221 16.89 0.20 17.97
C ASP A 221 17.99 -0.39 17.08
N LEU A 222 17.89 -0.23 15.75
CA LEU A 222 18.88 -0.72 14.81
C LEU A 222 20.23 0.00 15.00
N GLU A 223 20.24 1.31 15.26
CA GLU A 223 21.48 2.05 15.55
C GLU A 223 22.17 1.50 16.79
N ARG A 224 21.41 1.32 17.87
CA ARG A 224 21.90 0.73 19.12
C ARG A 224 22.42 -0.69 18.93
N MET A 225 21.73 -1.54 18.16
CA MET A 225 22.21 -2.89 17.84
C MET A 225 23.54 -2.85 17.07
N GLY A 226 23.75 -1.82 16.26
CA GLY A 226 25.02 -1.55 15.59
C GLY A 226 26.14 -1.17 16.55
N GLU A 227 25.88 -0.24 17.47
CA GLU A 227 26.83 0.16 18.52
C GLU A 227 27.22 -1.01 19.44
N GLU A 228 26.25 -1.87 19.76
CA GLU A 228 26.46 -3.09 20.55
C GLU A 228 27.16 -4.22 19.77
N GLY A 229 27.47 -4.03 18.48
CA GLY A 229 28.13 -5.02 17.64
C GLY A 229 27.29 -6.24 17.29
N LYS A 230 25.96 -6.17 17.47
CA LYS A 230 25.01 -7.25 17.15
C LYS A 230 24.64 -7.30 15.68
N VAL A 231 24.94 -6.24 14.93
CA VAL A 231 24.65 -6.07 13.50
C VAL A 231 25.91 -5.57 12.81
N THR A 232 26.17 -6.05 11.60
CA THR A 232 27.33 -5.62 10.83
C THR A 232 27.18 -4.19 10.31
N SER A 233 28.30 -3.48 10.13
CA SER A 233 28.31 -2.14 9.51
C SER A 233 27.66 -2.15 8.13
N GLU A 234 27.93 -3.19 7.33
CA GLU A 234 27.35 -3.36 6.00
C GLU A 234 25.81 -3.41 6.02
N THR A 235 25.23 -4.07 7.02
CA THR A 235 23.78 -4.10 7.19
C THR A 235 23.23 -2.72 7.56
N LEU A 236 23.89 -2.00 8.45
CA LEU A 236 23.47 -0.65 8.86
C LEU A 236 23.53 0.32 7.68
N GLU A 237 24.64 0.33 6.94
CA GLU A 237 24.85 1.19 5.77
C GLU A 237 23.83 0.92 4.66
N PHE A 238 23.36 -0.32 4.54
CA PHE A 238 22.33 -0.67 3.57
C PHE A 238 20.91 -0.30 4.04
N VAL A 239 20.59 -0.56 5.31
CA VAL A 239 19.21 -0.49 5.81
C VAL A 239 18.85 0.91 6.30
N LYS A 240 19.75 1.63 6.99
CA LYS A 240 19.44 2.97 7.52
C LYS A 240 18.94 3.94 6.44
N PRO A 241 19.62 4.12 5.30
CA PRO A 241 19.17 5.10 4.30
C PRO A 241 17.81 4.75 3.69
N ASP A 242 17.43 3.47 3.70
CA ASP A 242 16.14 3.01 3.22
C ASP A 242 15.03 3.26 4.27
N ILE A 243 15.30 3.06 5.55
CA ILE A 243 14.40 3.44 6.65
C ILE A 243 14.19 4.97 6.66
N GLU A 244 15.24 5.76 6.51
CA GLU A 244 15.14 7.24 6.43
C GLU A 244 14.24 7.67 5.27
N LYS A 245 14.37 7.04 4.10
CA LYS A 245 13.50 7.31 2.95
C LYS A 245 12.05 6.94 3.25
N MET A 246 11.81 5.82 3.92
CA MET A 246 10.47 5.40 4.34
C MET A 246 9.85 6.39 5.34
N LEU A 247 10.61 6.86 6.34
CA LEU A 247 10.20 7.88 7.31
C LEU A 247 9.85 9.21 6.61
N MET A 248 10.76 9.71 5.77
CA MET A 248 10.55 10.94 5.00
C MET A 248 9.29 10.85 4.12
N PHE A 249 9.09 9.70 3.49
CA PHE A 249 7.90 9.44 2.68
C PHE A 249 6.62 9.44 3.53
N MET A 250 6.54 8.66 4.61
CA MET A 250 5.35 8.61 5.47
C MET A 250 5.06 9.97 6.10
N GLY A 251 6.08 10.65 6.63
CA GLY A 251 5.97 12.00 7.18
C GLY A 251 5.48 13.02 6.16
N SER A 252 5.80 12.85 4.87
CA SER A 252 5.27 13.72 3.81
C SER A 252 3.76 13.56 3.60
N LEU A 253 3.20 12.36 3.79
CA LEU A 253 1.78 12.07 3.59
C LEU A 253 0.90 12.67 4.71
N ILE A 254 1.46 12.83 5.91
CA ILE A 254 0.73 13.32 7.10
C ILE A 254 1.24 14.67 7.61
N ARG A 255 2.04 15.39 6.82
CA ARG A 255 2.65 16.68 7.19
C ARG A 255 1.62 17.71 7.65
N ASP A 256 0.60 17.96 6.82
CA ASP A 256 -0.42 18.98 7.11
C ASP A 256 -1.20 18.66 8.40
N ARG A 257 -1.39 17.37 8.70
CA ARG A 257 -2.03 16.89 9.92
C ARG A 257 -1.14 17.09 11.14
N LYS A 258 0.15 16.75 11.05
CA LYS A 258 1.13 17.05 12.11
C LYS A 258 1.18 18.54 12.42
N GLU A 259 1.21 19.39 11.39
CA GLU A 259 1.19 20.85 11.57
C GLU A 259 -0.11 21.33 12.22
N LYS A 260 -1.26 20.78 11.82
CA LYS A 260 -2.56 21.11 12.41
C LYS A 260 -2.61 20.71 13.90
N GLU A 261 -2.20 19.49 14.24
CA GLU A 261 -2.13 19.05 15.62
C GLU A 261 -1.20 19.95 16.45
N LYS A 262 -0.01 20.27 15.93
CA LYS A 262 0.95 21.15 16.60
C LYS A 262 0.31 22.49 16.95
N ARG A 263 -0.37 23.14 15.99
CA ARG A 263 -1.08 24.41 16.22
C ARG A 263 -2.18 24.27 17.29
N LEU A 264 -2.96 23.19 17.27
CA LEU A 264 -4.00 22.96 18.28
C LEU A 264 -3.41 22.73 19.67
N ARG A 265 -2.28 22.04 19.78
CA ARG A 265 -1.55 21.84 21.06
C ARG A 265 -0.98 23.14 21.59
N GLU A 266 -0.42 24.00 20.73
CA GLU A 266 0.05 25.35 21.12
C GLU A 266 -1.11 26.23 21.62
N GLN A 267 -2.29 26.13 20.98
CA GLN A 267 -3.50 26.80 21.48
C GLN A 267 -3.95 26.26 22.84
N LEU A 268 -3.87 24.94 23.06
CA LEU A 268 -4.19 24.30 24.33
C LEU A 268 -3.24 24.76 25.44
N GLU A 269 -1.93 24.83 25.16
CA GLU A 269 -0.91 25.34 26.07
C GLU A 269 -1.13 26.82 26.41
N THR A 270 -1.44 27.64 25.41
CA THR A 270 -1.81 29.05 25.61
C THR A 270 -3.03 29.17 26.50
N LEU A 271 -4.07 28.37 26.25
CA LEU A 271 -5.29 28.33 27.05
C LEU A 271 -4.99 27.94 28.51
N GLN A 272 -4.16 26.92 28.72
CA GLN A 272 -3.74 26.48 30.06
C GLN A 272 -2.95 27.58 30.79
N THR A 273 -2.11 28.32 30.08
CA THR A 273 -1.34 29.43 30.64
C THR A 273 -2.24 30.59 31.07
N ARG A 274 -3.20 31.00 30.23
CA ARG A 274 -4.18 32.04 30.57
C ARG A 274 -5.04 31.68 31.77
N TYR A 275 -5.46 30.42 31.88
CA TYR A 275 -6.16 29.93 33.06
C TYR A 275 -5.29 30.03 34.33
N LYS A 276 -4.01 29.63 34.27
CA LYS A 276 -3.06 29.77 35.39
C LYS A 276 -2.85 31.22 35.80
N LEU A 277 -2.91 32.17 34.86
CA LEU A 277 -2.87 33.60 35.12
C LEU A 277 -4.20 34.18 35.62
N SER A 278 -5.22 33.33 35.85
CA SER A 278 -6.57 33.72 36.29
C SER A 278 -7.30 34.65 35.31
N GLU A 279 -6.91 34.65 34.03
CA GLU A 279 -7.57 35.43 32.96
C GLU A 279 -8.88 34.77 32.46
N LEU A 280 -9.15 33.54 32.88
CA LEU A 280 -10.30 32.73 32.47
C LEU A 280 -10.98 32.10 33.68
N SER A 281 -12.30 31.96 33.62
CA SER A 281 -13.02 31.14 34.59
C SER A 281 -12.73 29.65 34.36
N ILE A 282 -12.91 28.84 35.41
CA ILE A 282 -12.78 27.38 35.31
C ILE A 282 -13.74 26.79 34.27
N GLU A 283 -14.96 27.32 34.16
CA GLU A 283 -15.97 26.85 33.22
C GLU A 283 -15.57 27.13 31.77
N GLU A 284 -15.06 28.34 31.50
CA GLU A 284 -14.57 28.73 30.17
C GLU A 284 -13.34 27.93 29.76
N TYR A 285 -12.42 27.71 30.69
CA TYR A 285 -11.25 26.88 30.49
C TYR A 285 -11.64 25.44 30.15
N GLU A 286 -12.47 24.78 30.98
CA GLU A 286 -12.86 23.39 30.76
C GLU A 286 -13.73 23.20 29.50
N ARG A 287 -14.53 24.22 29.10
CA ARG A 287 -15.25 24.19 27.82
C ARG A 287 -14.28 24.23 26.63
N ARG A 288 -13.42 25.25 26.57
CA ARG A 288 -12.48 25.42 25.44
C ARG A 288 -11.43 24.31 25.36
N LYS A 289 -10.99 23.79 26.51
CA LYS A 289 -10.08 22.63 26.59
C LYS A 289 -10.72 21.39 25.95
N ARG A 290 -11.99 21.12 26.25
CA ARG A 290 -12.73 20.00 25.65
C ARG A 290 -12.90 20.17 24.14
N GLU A 291 -13.20 21.38 23.68
CA GLU A 291 -13.32 21.69 22.24
C GLU A 291 -11.98 21.45 21.51
N LEU A 292 -10.89 22.03 22.01
CA LEU A 292 -9.55 21.85 21.43
C LEU A 292 -9.10 20.38 21.48
N GLN A 293 -9.35 19.67 22.58
CA GLN A 293 -9.03 18.24 22.67
C GLN A 293 -9.83 17.42 21.67
N ALA A 294 -11.13 17.70 21.51
CA ALA A 294 -11.96 17.03 20.52
C ALA A 294 -11.51 17.32 19.07
N GLU A 295 -10.93 18.49 18.80
CA GLU A 295 -10.33 18.80 17.51
C GLU A 295 -9.01 18.05 17.29
N ILE A 296 -8.15 17.97 18.31
CA ILE A 296 -6.90 17.18 18.27
C ILE A 296 -7.22 15.71 17.97
N ASP A 297 -8.20 15.14 18.68
CA ASP A 297 -8.61 13.74 18.51
C ASP A 297 -9.18 13.45 17.11
N LYS A 298 -9.65 14.47 16.39
CA LYS A 298 -10.15 14.36 15.01
C LYS A 298 -9.05 14.49 13.95
N VAL A 299 -7.85 14.97 14.29
CA VAL A 299 -6.77 15.13 13.29
C VAL A 299 -6.34 13.80 12.68
N TRP A 300 -6.46 12.72 13.46
CA TRP A 300 -5.97 11.39 13.12
C TRP A 300 -7.08 10.36 12.86
N LYS A 301 -8.33 10.83 12.81
CA LYS A 301 -9.49 10.09 12.32
C LYS A 301 -9.71 10.39 10.84
#